data_AF-A0A382K9L3-F1
#
_entry.id   AF-A0A382K9L3-F1
#
_cell.length_a   1.000
_cell.length_b   1.000
_cell.length_c   1.000
_cell.angle_alpha   90.00
_cell.angle_beta   90.00
_cell.angle_gamma   90.00
#
_symmetry.space_group_name_H-M   'P 1'
#
loop_
_entity.id
_entity.type
_entity.pdbx_description
1 polymer ?
#
loop_
_entity_poly.entity_id
_entity_poly.type
_entity_poly.pdbx_seq_one_letter_code
_entity_poly.pdbx_strand_id
1 'polypeptide(L)' 'MHKALHIKPELCTGCLQCEMACSFEHEGVFNPARSRIRIFEFEHGRYSVPYT' A
#
# COMPACT_ATOMS: atom_id res chain seq x y z
N MET A 1 -16.33 12.14 -13.87
CA MET A 1 -16.53 10.90 -13.09
C MET A 1 -15.46 10.84 -12.02
N HIS A 2 -15.83 10.78 -10.74
CA HIS A 2 -14.87 10.58 -9.66
C HIS A 2 -14.56 9.08 -9.51
N LYS A 3 -13.28 8.74 -9.31
CA LYS A 3 -12.85 7.38 -8.96
C LYS A 3 -12.52 7.36 -7.47
N ALA A 4 -12.85 6.26 -6.80
CA ALA A 4 -12.53 6.03 -5.40
C ALA A 4 -11.94 4.63 -5.23
N LEU A 5 -10.96 4.50 -4.33
CA LEU A 5 -10.41 3.22 -3.92
C LEU A 5 -11.20 2.69 -2.73
N HIS A 6 -11.73 1.47 -2.84
CA HIS A 6 -12.40 0.80 -1.74
C HIS A 6 -11.41 -0.18 -1.09
N ILE A 7 -10.97 0.15 0.12
CA ILE A 7 -9.94 -0.59 0.85
C ILE A 7 -10.58 -1.25 2.07
N LYS A 8 -10.26 -2.52 2.32
CA LYS A 8 -10.69 -3.30 3.48
C LYS A 8 -9.50 -3.59 4.40
N PRO A 9 -9.20 -2.72 5.38
CA PRO A 9 -8.08 -2.88 6.31
C PRO A 9 -7.98 -4.24 6.98
N GLU A 10 -9.13 -4.82 7.32
CA GLU A 10 -9.24 -6.09 8.03
C GLU A 10 -8.70 -7.29 7.25
N LEU A 11 -8.49 -7.16 5.94
CA LEU A 11 -7.89 -8.18 5.08
C LEU A 11 -6.42 -7.91 4.75
N CYS A 12 -5.89 -6.74 5.11
CA CYS A 12 -4.51 -6.40 4.83
C CYS A 12 -3.57 -7.08 5.83
N THR A 13 -2.57 -7.80 5.32
CA THR A 13 -1.57 -8.51 6.12
C THR A 13 -0.25 -7.75 6.29
N GLY A 14 -0.15 -6.55 5.72
CA GLY A 14 1.10 -5.77 5.74
C GLY A 14 2.20 -6.31 4.81
N CYS A 15 1.87 -7.11 3.79
CA CYS A 15 2.86 -7.82 2.96
C CYS A 15 3.68 -6.95 1.98
N LEU A 16 3.42 -5.64 1.89
CA LEU A 16 4.13 -4.66 1.04
C LEU A 16 4.08 -4.92 -0.49
N GLN A 17 3.32 -5.90 -0.95
CA GLN A 17 3.22 -6.24 -2.38
C GLN A 17 2.67 -5.08 -3.23
N CYS A 18 1.70 -4.34 -2.71
CA CYS A 18 1.16 -3.17 -3.39
C CYS A 18 2.21 -2.05 -3.55
N GLU A 19 3.06 -1.85 -2.54
CA GLU A 19 4.13 -0.85 -2.62
C GLU A 19 5.16 -1.24 -3.67
N MET A 20 5.58 -2.51 -3.64
CA MET A 20 6.53 -3.07 -4.61
C MET A 20 5.99 -2.99 -6.04
N ALA A 21 4.75 -3.43 -6.28
CA ALA A 21 4.13 -3.38 -7.59
C ALA A 21 4.07 -1.95 -8.15
N CYS A 22 3.65 -0.98 -7.34
CA CYS A 22 3.57 0.43 -7.76
C CYS A 22 4.97 1.03 -8.03
N SER A 23 5.97 0.73 -7.19
CA SER A 23 7.34 1.19 -7.43
C SER A 23 7.96 0.59 -8.70
N PHE A 24 7.68 -0.69 -8.97
CA PHE A 24 8.17 -1.34 -10.18
C PHE A 24 7.52 -0.75 -11.43
N GLU A 25 6.20 -0.58 -11.42
CA GLU A 25 5.43 0.00 -12.54
C GLU A 25 5.89 1.42 -12.90
N HIS A 26 6.14 2.28 -11.91
CA HIS A 26 6.44 3.69 -12.17
C HIS A 26 7.94 4.02 -12.21
N GLU A 27 8.78 3.25 -11.51
CA GLU A 27 10.18 3.58 -11.29
C GLU A 27 11.14 2.49 -11.77
N GLY A 28 10.61 1.34 -12.23
CA GLY A 28 11.40 0.21 -12.75
C GLY A 28 12.21 -0.53 -11.69
N VAL A 29 11.96 -0.26 -10.40
CA VAL A 29 12.71 -0.84 -9.28
C VAL A 29 11.77 -1.32 -8.19
N PHE A 30 12.10 -2.44 -7.55
CA PHE A 30 11.39 -2.90 -6.35
C PHE A 30 11.89 -2.13 -5.13
N ASN A 31 11.31 -0.95 -4.90
CA ASN A 31 11.68 -0.09 -3.79
C ASN A 31 10.43 0.58 -3.18
N PRO A 32 9.93 0.07 -2.04
CA PRO A 32 8.77 0.64 -1.34
C PRO A 32 8.88 2.14 -1.06
N ALA A 33 10.10 2.65 -0.79
CA ALA A 33 10.32 4.09 -0.55
C ALA A 33 10.04 4.98 -1.77
N ARG A 34 9.99 4.41 -2.98
CA ARG A 34 9.62 5.09 -4.22
C ARG A 34 8.17 4.82 -4.66
N SER A 35 7.40 4.10 -3.83
CA SER A 35 6.01 3.79 -4.13
C SER A 35 5.10 4.99 -3.91
N ARG A 36 4.03 5.07 -4.71
CA ARG A 36 2.90 6.00 -4.49
C ARG A 36 1.85 5.41 -3.56
N ILE A 37 2.02 4.17 -3.10
CA ILE A 37 1.19 3.52 -2.08
C ILE A 37 2.05 3.35 -0.83
N ARG A 38 1.50 3.61 0.36
CA ARG A 38 2.15 3.27 1.64
C ARG A 38 1.21 2.48 2.52
N ILE A 39 1.75 1.47 3.19
CA ILE A 39 1.06 0.78 4.27
C ILE A 39 1.45 1.43 5.60
N PHE A 40 0.43 1.83 6.36
CA PHE A 40 0.59 2.32 7.72
C PHE A 40 0.08 1.28 8.71
N GLU A 41 0.83 1.07 9.78
CA GLU A 41 0.40 0.28 10.93
C GLU A 41 -0.36 1.16 11.93
N PHE A 42 -1.51 0.67 12.39
CA PHE A 42 -2.35 1.31 13.39
C PHE A 42 -2.57 0.37 14.57
N GLU A 43 -2.88 0.96 15.73
CA GLU A 43 -3.19 0.23 16.97
C GLU A 43 -2.16 -0.86 17.32
N HIS A 44 -0.86 -0.50 17.34
CA HIS A 44 0.23 -1.42 17.66
C HIS A 44 0.29 -2.67 16.76
N GLY A 45 0.08 -2.48 15.45
CA GLY A 45 0.18 -3.56 14.46
C GLY A 45 -1.10 -4.39 14.31
N ARG A 46 -2.20 -4.00 14.96
CA ARG A 46 -3.49 -4.68 14.81
C ARG A 46 -4.08 -4.52 13.41
N TYR A 47 -3.81 -3.38 12.77
CA TYR A 47 -4.29 -3.08 11.43
C TYR A 47 -3.17 -2.53 10.56
N SER A 48 -3.09 -3.02 9.33
CA SER A 48 -2.28 -2.44 8.26
C SER A 48 -3.22 -1.82 7.24
N VAL A 49 -3.03 -0.56 6.87
CA VAL A 49 -3.90 0.12 5.89
C VAL A 49 -3.05 0.66 4.75
N PRO A 50 -3.26 0.20 3.50
CA PRO A 50 -2.66 0.84 2.34
C PRO A 50 -3.37 2.18 2.05
N TYR A 51 -2.59 3.21 1.77
CA TYR A 51 -3.06 4.53 1.38
C TYR A 51 -2.25 5.04 0.18
N THR A 52 -2.88 5.82 -0.71
CA THR A 52 -2.26 6.42 -1.90
C THR A 52 -1.92 7.88 -1.68
#